data_AF-A0A498M3E8-F1
#
_entry.id   AF-A0A498M3E8-F1
#
_cell.length_a   1.000
_cell.length_b   1.000
_cell.length_c   1.000
_cell.angle_alpha   90.00
_cell.angle_beta   90.00
_cell.angle_gamma   90.00
#
_symmetry.space_group_name_H-M   'P 1'
#
loop_
_entity.id
_entity.type
_entity.pdbx_description
1 polymer ?
#
loop_
_entity_poly.entity_id
_entity_poly.type
_entity_poly.pdbx_seq_one_letter_code
_entity_poly.pdbx_strand_id
1 'polypeptide(L)'
;MASGNGSGPSVNPWLVNESEETRGLSFGEIKHQQQQIIEVLYSHVSFSLAQDAGLDALAAVISRQKQMGQEIGNELDEQNDAIKHLIGIPVSQASVLLSGSWL
;
A
#
# COMPACT_ATOMS: atom_id res chain seq x y z
N MET A 1 -48.91 57.17 4.13
CA MET A 1 -49.21 56.06 3.20
C MET A 1 -47.89 55.38 2.88
N ALA A 2 -47.79 54.09 3.19
CA ALA A 2 -46.58 53.27 3.11
C ALA A 2 -46.31 52.71 1.71
N SER A 3 -45.11 52.14 1.55
CA SER A 3 -44.57 51.26 0.48
C SER A 3 -43.42 51.96 -0.27
N GLY A 4 -42.14 51.58 -0.14
CA GLY A 4 -41.57 50.32 0.32
C GLY A 4 -41.49 49.34 -0.85
N ASN A 5 -40.41 49.39 -1.65
CA ASN A 5 -39.79 48.20 -2.22
C ASN A 5 -38.35 48.52 -2.69
N GLY A 6 -37.40 48.38 -1.76
CA GLY A 6 -35.98 48.31 -2.11
C GLY A 6 -35.74 47.05 -2.92
N SER A 7 -35.31 47.22 -4.17
CA SER A 7 -34.69 46.13 -4.93
C SER A 7 -33.34 45.85 -4.29
N GLY A 8 -33.32 44.99 -3.27
CA GLY A 8 -32.09 44.44 -2.73
C GLY A 8 -31.37 43.60 -3.80
N PRO A 9 -30.02 43.56 -3.77
CA PRO A 9 -29.27 42.73 -4.70
C PRO A 9 -29.73 41.29 -4.55
N SER A 10 -30.04 40.63 -5.66
CA SER A 10 -30.32 39.20 -5.71
C SER A 10 -29.07 38.45 -5.24
N VAL A 11 -28.98 38.19 -3.94
CA VAL A 11 -27.94 37.33 -3.36
C VAL A 11 -28.18 35.94 -3.91
N ASN A 12 -27.32 35.49 -4.84
CA ASN A 12 -27.29 34.10 -5.25
C ASN A 12 -27.05 33.25 -4.00
N PRO A 13 -27.95 32.33 -3.61
CA PRO A 13 -27.83 31.54 -2.39
C PRO A 13 -26.56 30.67 -2.32
N TRP A 14 -25.92 30.48 -3.48
CA TRP A 14 -24.66 29.76 -3.67
C TRP A 14 -23.41 30.63 -3.41
N LEU A 15 -23.57 31.95 -3.25
CA LEU A 15 -22.49 32.93 -3.05
C LEU A 15 -22.32 33.37 -1.59
N VAL A 16 -23.08 32.79 -0.65
CA VAL A 16 -23.03 33.20 0.77
C VAL A 16 -21.68 32.84 1.43
N ASN A 17 -20.88 31.97 0.79
CA ASN A 17 -19.53 31.63 1.24
C ASN A 17 -18.65 31.15 0.06
N GLU A 18 -18.43 32.03 -0.94
CA GLU A 18 -17.50 31.75 -2.04
C GLU A 18 -16.06 31.61 -1.50
N SER A 19 -15.45 30.41 -1.68
CA SER A 19 -14.03 30.18 -1.38
C SER A 19 -13.17 31.13 -2.21
N GLU A 20 -12.04 31.60 -1.67
CA GLU A 20 -11.03 32.38 -2.43
C GLU A 20 -10.66 31.71 -3.77
N GLU A 21 -10.70 30.37 -3.82
CA GLU A 21 -10.38 29.58 -5.02
C GLU A 21 -11.43 29.68 -6.13
N THR A 22 -12.65 30.08 -5.81
CA THR A 22 -13.78 30.21 -6.75
C THR A 22 -14.22 31.66 -6.97
N ARG A 23 -13.58 32.59 -6.25
CA ARG A 23 -13.97 34.00 -6.22
C ARG A 23 -13.67 34.65 -7.57
N GLY A 24 -14.72 35.17 -8.22
CA GLY A 24 -14.61 35.78 -9.56
C GLY A 24 -14.65 34.80 -10.73
N LEU A 25 -14.81 33.50 -10.49
CA LEU A 25 -15.06 32.51 -11.55
C LEU A 25 -16.55 32.45 -11.89
N SER A 26 -16.85 32.28 -13.18
CA SER A 26 -18.19 31.99 -13.67
C SER A 26 -18.63 30.58 -13.26
N PHE A 27 -19.95 30.36 -13.15
CA PHE A 27 -20.52 29.04 -12.87
C PHE A 27 -20.02 27.94 -13.83
N GLY A 28 -19.78 28.28 -15.10
CA GLY A 28 -19.23 27.34 -16.08
C GLY A 28 -17.79 26.92 -15.78
N GLU A 29 -16.97 27.85 -15.29
CA GLU A 29 -15.57 27.61 -14.92
C GLU A 29 -15.49 26.79 -13.64
N ILE A 30 -16.33 27.09 -12.64
CA ILE A 30 -16.45 26.30 -11.41
C ILE A 30 -16.87 24.86 -11.73
N LYS A 31 -17.85 24.67 -12.63
CA LYS A 31 -18.29 23.33 -13.04
C LYS A 31 -17.17 22.57 -13.77
N HIS A 32 -16.46 23.25 -14.66
CA HIS A 32 -15.33 22.65 -15.38
C HIS A 32 -14.22 22.22 -14.42
N GLN A 33 -13.84 23.10 -13.50
CA GLN A 33 -12.84 22.84 -12.47
C GLN A 33 -13.26 21.67 -11.56
N GLN A 34 -14.53 21.62 -11.14
CA GLN A 34 -15.06 20.49 -10.38
C GLN A 34 -14.99 19.18 -11.16
N GLN A 35 -15.28 19.19 -12.46
CA GLN A 35 -15.17 18.00 -13.30
C GLN A 35 -13.72 17.52 -13.44
N GLN A 36 -12.77 18.44 -13.60
CA GLN A 36 -11.34 18.09 -13.58
C GLN A 36 -10.91 17.51 -12.23
N ILE A 37 -11.33 18.11 -11.12
CA ILE A 37 -11.06 17.61 -9.77
C ILE A 37 -11.63 16.20 -9.59
N ILE A 38 -12.88 15.98 -10.05
CA ILE A 38 -13.51 14.66 -9.99
C ILE A 38 -12.69 13.64 -10.79
N GLU A 39 -12.30 13.95 -12.04
CA GLU A 39 -11.48 13.04 -12.84
C GLU A 39 -10.13 12.72 -12.17
N VAL A 40 -9.44 13.72 -11.64
CA VAL A 40 -8.17 13.53 -10.92
C VAL A 40 -8.37 12.64 -9.70
N LEU A 41 -9.43 12.87 -8.90
CA LEU A 41 -9.73 12.05 -7.74
C LEU A 41 -10.04 10.60 -8.13
N TYR A 42 -10.82 10.38 -9.20
CA TYR A 42 -11.07 9.03 -9.73
C TYR A 42 -9.79 8.34 -10.18
N SER A 43 -8.90 9.05 -10.86
CA SER A 43 -7.59 8.51 -11.27
C SER A 43 -6.73 8.16 -10.06
N HIS A 44 -6.68 9.03 -9.04
CA HIS A 44 -5.94 8.77 -7.81
C HIS A 44 -6.46 7.54 -7.08
N VAL A 45 -7.78 7.46 -6.88
CA VAL A 45 -8.41 6.32 -6.21
C VAL A 45 -8.13 5.02 -6.97
N SER A 46 -8.26 5.03 -8.30
CA SER A 46 -7.99 3.84 -9.12
C SER A 46 -6.53 3.38 -9.04
N PHE A 47 -5.59 4.33 -8.99
CA PHE A 47 -4.17 4.03 -8.85
C PHE A 47 -3.84 3.45 -7.46
N SER A 48 -4.43 3.99 -6.38
CA SER A 48 -4.27 3.44 -5.04
C SER A 48 -4.80 2.01 -4.94
N LEU A 49 -5.95 1.72 -5.56
CA LEU A 49 -6.49 0.35 -5.59
C LEU A 49 -5.56 -0.63 -6.33
N ALA A 50 -4.93 -0.19 -7.41
CA ALA A 50 -3.95 -1.02 -8.12
C ALA A 50 -2.69 -1.28 -7.28
N GLN A 51 -2.26 -0.30 -6.47
CA GLN A 51 -1.14 -0.50 -5.53
C GLN A 51 -1.50 -1.45 -4.40
N ASP A 52 -2.69 -1.32 -3.82
CA ASP A 52 -3.17 -2.22 -2.76
C ASP A 52 -3.19 -3.68 -3.25
N ALA A 53 -3.67 -3.91 -4.48
CA ALA A 53 -3.61 -5.23 -5.11
C ALA A 53 -2.16 -5.73 -5.32
N GLY A 54 -1.23 -4.82 -5.64
CA GLY A 54 0.20 -5.14 -5.71
C GLY A 54 0.81 -5.50 -4.36
N LEU A 55 0.41 -4.81 -3.28
CA LEU A 55 0.84 -5.12 -1.91
C LEU A 55 0.33 -6.47 -1.43
N ASP A 56 -0.92 -6.82 -1.74
CA ASP A 56 -1.50 -8.14 -1.45
C ASP A 56 -0.74 -9.26 -2.17
N ALA A 57 -0.39 -9.05 -3.44
CA ALA A 57 0.42 -10.01 -4.19
C ALA A 57 1.81 -10.21 -3.56
N LEU A 58 2.46 -9.14 -3.11
CA LEU A 58 3.74 -9.22 -2.40
C LEU A 58 3.61 -9.94 -1.05
N ALA A 59 2.56 -9.66 -0.28
CA ALA A 59 2.29 -10.34 0.98
C ALA A 59 2.10 -11.86 0.80
N ALA A 60 1.44 -12.27 -0.28
CA ALA A 60 1.28 -13.68 -0.64
C ALA A 60 2.62 -14.35 -0.96
N VAL A 61 3.49 -13.67 -1.73
CA VAL A 61 4.84 -14.18 -2.04
C VAL A 61 5.69 -14.33 -0.77
N ILE A 62 5.68 -13.32 0.11
CA ILE A 62 6.44 -13.36 1.37
C ILE A 62 5.94 -14.50 2.26
N SER A 63 4.63 -14.71 2.33
CA SER A 63 4.04 -15.80 3.11
C SER A 63 4.51 -17.17 2.60
N ARG A 64 4.55 -17.37 1.28
CA ARG A 64 5.11 -18.58 0.67
C ARG A 64 6.61 -18.72 0.91
N GLN A 65 7.38 -17.64 0.83
CA GLN A 65 8.81 -17.66 1.16
C GLN A 65 9.06 -18.05 2.62
N LYS A 66 8.24 -17.55 3.55
CA LYS A 66 8.31 -17.92 4.97
C LYS A 66 8.01 -19.40 5.17
N GLN A 67 6.97 -19.92 4.52
CA GLN A 67 6.64 -21.35 4.57
C GLN A 67 7.81 -22.21 4.06
N MET A 68 8.35 -21.88 2.87
CA MET A 68 9.50 -22.60 2.32
C MET A 68 10.72 -22.53 3.25
N GLY A 69 10.98 -21.37 3.88
CA GLY A 69 12.07 -21.24 4.85
C GLY A 69 11.90 -22.14 6.07
N GLN A 70 10.66 -22.33 6.55
CA GLN A 70 10.36 -23.27 7.63
C GLN A 70 10.55 -24.73 7.18
N GLU A 71 10.06 -25.08 5.99
CA GLU A 71 10.22 -26.44 5.43
C GLU A 71 11.69 -26.79 5.22
N ILE A 72 12.50 -25.86 4.68
CA ILE A 72 13.94 -26.02 4.52
C ILE A 72 14.62 -26.20 5.89
N GLY A 73 14.24 -25.40 6.89
CA GLY A 73 14.79 -25.51 8.24
C GLY A 73 14.50 -26.87 8.88
N ASN A 74 13.26 -27.35 8.78
CA ASN A 74 12.86 -28.65 9.29
C ASN A 74 13.61 -29.79 8.60
N GLU A 75 13.69 -29.78 7.27
CA GLU A 75 14.43 -30.78 6.51
C GLU A 75 15.93 -30.76 6.86
N LEU A 76 16.51 -29.57 7.07
CA LEU A 76 17.91 -29.44 7.50
C LEU A 76 18.13 -30.06 8.87
N ASP A 77 17.21 -29.85 9.82
CA ASP A 77 17.28 -30.44 11.16
C ASP A 77 17.13 -31.97 11.10
N GLU A 78 16.17 -32.48 10.30
CA GLU A 78 15.98 -33.91 10.07
C GLU A 78 17.23 -34.57 9.45
N GLN A 79 17.84 -33.94 8.44
CA GLN A 79 19.08 -34.40 7.85
C GLN A 79 20.24 -34.38 8.85
N ASN A 80 20.34 -33.35 9.69
CA ASN A 80 21.37 -33.26 10.72
C ASN A 80 21.25 -34.41 11.74
N ASP A 81 20.02 -34.76 12.11
CA ASP A 81 19.75 -35.89 13.00
C ASP A 81 20.00 -37.25 12.33
N ALA A 82 19.65 -37.40 11.05
CA ALA A 82 19.98 -38.59 10.28
C ALA A 82 21.50 -38.78 10.15
N ILE A 83 22.25 -37.71 9.88
CA ILE A 83 23.72 -37.76 9.81
C ILE A 83 24.29 -38.11 11.17
N LYS A 84 23.84 -37.45 12.26
CA LYS A 84 24.23 -37.80 13.63
C LYS A 84 24.04 -39.28 13.93
N HIS A 85 22.90 -39.84 13.52
CA HIS A 85 22.62 -41.25 13.71
C HIS A 85 23.61 -42.15 12.96
N LEU A 86 23.98 -41.76 11.73
CA LEU A 86 24.90 -42.53 10.89
C LEU A 86 26.36 -42.48 11.37
N ILE A 87 26.86 -41.29 11.72
CA ILE A 87 28.29 -41.09 12.06
C ILE A 87 28.54 -41.05 13.57
N GLY A 88 27.49 -41.07 14.39
CA GLY A 88 27.55 -41.07 15.86
C GLY A 88 27.92 -39.72 16.48
N ILE A 89 28.15 -38.67 15.69
CA ILE A 89 28.54 -37.34 16.15
C ILE A 89 27.76 -36.24 15.40
N PRO A 90 27.54 -35.06 16.02
CA PRO A 90 26.91 -33.93 15.35
C PRO A 90 27.68 -33.44 14.13
N VAL A 91 26.95 -33.01 13.09
CA VAL A 91 27.50 -32.46 11.84
C VAL A 91 28.49 -31.32 12.11
N SER A 92 28.22 -30.49 13.12
CA SER A 92 29.12 -29.41 13.54
C SER A 92 30.50 -29.92 13.97
N GLN A 93 30.59 -31.07 14.62
CA GLN A 93 31.87 -31.69 14.97
C GLN A 93 32.51 -32.42 13.79
N ALA A 94 31.71 -33.09 12.95
CA ALA A 94 32.22 -33.73 11.73
C ALA A 94 32.92 -32.73 10.80
N SER A 95 32.36 -31.52 10.65
CA SER A 95 32.97 -30.44 9.86
C SER A 95 34.35 -30.01 10.40
N VAL A 96 34.53 -29.93 11.73
CA VAL A 96 35.81 -29.60 12.36
C VAL A 96 36.86 -30.69 12.13
N LEU A 97 36.46 -31.96 12.24
CA LEU A 97 37.36 -33.10 12.01
C LEU A 97 37.80 -33.19 10.54
N LEU A 98 36.89 -32.93 9.60
CA LEU A 98 37.19 -32.93 8.17
C LEU A 98 38.03 -31.70 7.74
N SER A 99 37.79 -30.55 8.38
CA SER A 99 38.54 -29.30 8.08
C SER A 99 39.95 -29.28 8.70
N GLY A 100 40.17 -30.05 9.78
CA GLY A 100 41.48 -30.18 10.44
C GLY A 100 42.42 -31.23 9.82
N SER A 101 42.00 -31.95 8.77
CA SER A 101 42.73 -33.08 8.20
C SER A 101 43.54 -32.75 6.92
N TRP A 102 43.86 -31.48 6.67
CA TRP A 102 44.64 -31.04 5.49
C TRP A 102 45.94 -30.28 5.82
N LEU A 103 46.49 -30.44 7.03
CA LEU A 103 47.83 -29.99 7.42
C LEU A 103 48.57 -31.16 8.09
#